data_AF-A0A350NVZ7-F1
#
_entry.id   AF-A0A350NVZ7-F1
#
_cell.length_a   1.000
_cell.length_b   1.000
_cell.length_c   1.000
_cell.angle_alpha   90.00
_cell.angle_beta   90.00
_cell.angle_gamma   90.00
#
_symmetry.space_group_name_H-M   'P 1'
#
loop_
_entity.id
_entity.type
_entity.pdbx_description
1 polymer ?
#
loop_
_entity_poly.entity_id
_entity_poly.type
_entity_poly.pdbx_seq_one_letter_code
_entity_poly.pdbx_strand_id
1 'polypeptide(L)'
;MKNLGLISWLAKRKLSEEQVANVFVETTFESVEQGWPELAAFLNESDGFIQCPQLDSEDYGRFLMIVVAANIQLIPQHFDNGHDRQIIQRIFSKFARALDISPDVFASKVKHYRSFMKQINQPSKNLVTAMTRAVFYKYHLNQCQAPFFRDMNAPNPNTQRELRDLMQHFLWDWPAFKTTYRVVQSKN
;
A
#
# COMPACT_ATOMS: atom_id res chain seq x y z
N MET A 1 43.61 20.19 -12.21
CA MET A 1 42.30 19.96 -12.89
C MET A 1 41.37 19.28 -11.89
N LYS A 2 40.22 19.90 -11.57
CA LYS A 2 39.32 19.39 -10.52
C LYS A 2 38.52 18.20 -11.04
N ASN A 3 38.65 17.06 -10.36
CA ASN A 3 37.93 15.79 -10.60
C ASN A 3 36.44 15.90 -10.19
N LEU A 4 35.69 16.83 -10.80
CA LEU A 4 34.28 17.07 -10.48
C LEU A 4 33.34 15.95 -10.97
N GLY A 5 33.71 15.24 -12.04
CA GLY A 5 32.89 14.17 -12.63
C GLY A 5 32.85 12.86 -11.83
N LEU A 6 33.92 12.53 -11.11
CA LEU A 6 33.99 11.32 -10.27
C LEU A 6 33.26 11.48 -8.92
N ILE A 7 32.81 12.68 -8.56
CA ILE A 7 32.06 12.93 -7.32
C ILE A 7 30.55 13.08 -7.61
N SER A 8 30.17 13.49 -8.83
CA SER A 8 28.76 13.70 -9.18
C SER A 8 27.95 12.39 -9.30
N TRP A 9 28.57 11.26 -9.63
CA TRP A 9 27.87 9.96 -9.68
C TRP A 9 27.52 9.42 -8.28
N LEU A 10 28.23 9.86 -7.24
CA LEU A 10 27.94 9.55 -5.83
C LEU A 10 26.83 10.44 -5.24
N ALA A 11 26.46 11.52 -5.93
CA ALA A 11 25.45 12.44 -5.45
C ALA A 11 24.04 11.90 -5.76
N LYS A 12 23.22 11.74 -4.72
CA LYS A 12 21.81 11.35 -4.85
C LYS A 12 21.08 12.29 -5.82
N ARG A 13 20.24 11.71 -6.68
CA ARG A 13 19.41 12.47 -7.61
C ARG A 13 18.39 13.29 -6.81
N LYS A 14 18.26 14.58 -7.14
CA LYS A 14 17.32 15.46 -6.45
C LYS A 14 15.92 15.26 -7.03
N LEU A 15 14.93 15.09 -6.16
CA LEU A 15 13.51 15.09 -6.53
C LEU A 15 12.76 16.13 -5.71
N SER A 16 11.82 16.82 -6.35
CA SER A 16 10.86 17.67 -5.65
C SER A 16 9.78 16.81 -4.99
N GLU A 17 9.03 17.37 -4.03
CA GLU A 17 7.89 16.68 -3.43
C GLU A 17 6.83 16.29 -4.48
N GLU A 18 6.68 17.10 -5.54
CA GLU A 18 5.81 16.81 -6.68
C GLU A 18 6.26 15.57 -7.45
N GLN A 19 7.56 15.45 -7.71
CA GLN A 19 8.12 14.29 -8.40
C GLN A 19 8.02 13.02 -7.54
N VAL A 20 8.27 13.13 -6.23
CA VAL A 20 8.07 12.00 -5.30
C VAL A 20 6.62 11.53 -5.31
N ALA A 21 5.67 12.48 -5.24
CA ALA A 21 4.24 12.15 -5.25
C ALA A 21 3.79 11.52 -6.57
N ASN A 22 4.31 11.97 -7.72
CA ASN A 22 4.04 11.35 -9.03
C ASN A 22 4.49 9.90 -9.04
N VAL A 23 5.78 9.66 -8.78
CA VAL A 23 6.37 8.32 -8.77
C VAL A 23 5.64 7.40 -7.79
N PHE A 24 5.30 7.91 -6.60
CA PHE A 24 4.54 7.14 -5.63
C PHE A 24 3.18 6.69 -6.16
N VAL A 25 2.41 7.60 -6.75
CA VAL A 25 1.05 7.32 -7.22
C VAL A 25 1.08 6.38 -8.42
N GLU A 26 1.92 6.66 -9.42
CA GLU A 26 2.07 5.85 -10.63
C GLU A 26 2.48 4.42 -10.29
N THR A 27 3.56 4.25 -9.52
CA THR A 27 4.03 2.92 -9.12
C THR A 27 3.02 2.19 -8.22
N THR A 28 2.25 2.88 -7.38
CA THR A 28 1.20 2.23 -6.57
C THR A 28 0.07 1.72 -7.44
N PHE A 29 -0.41 2.50 -8.42
CA PHE A 29 -1.41 2.03 -9.37
C PHE A 29 -0.89 0.83 -10.16
N GLU A 30 0.30 0.95 -10.75
CA GLU A 30 0.91 -0.12 -11.54
C GLU A 30 1.05 -1.41 -10.73
N SER A 31 1.58 -1.32 -9.50
CA SER A 31 1.78 -2.48 -8.63
C SER A 31 0.46 -3.15 -8.27
N VAL A 32 -0.60 -2.37 -8.03
CA VAL A 32 -1.92 -2.88 -7.67
C VAL A 32 -2.64 -3.49 -8.87
N GLU A 33 -2.59 -2.82 -10.02
CA GLU A 33 -3.24 -3.27 -11.28
C GLU A 33 -2.61 -4.56 -11.79
N GLN A 34 -1.29 -4.71 -11.67
CA GLN A 34 -0.60 -5.95 -12.04
C GLN A 34 -0.71 -7.02 -10.96
N GLY A 35 -0.60 -6.65 -9.69
CA GLY A 35 -0.54 -7.61 -8.58
C GLY A 35 -1.90 -8.14 -8.12
N TRP A 36 -3.00 -7.40 -8.30
CA TRP A 36 -4.32 -7.86 -7.85
C TRP A 36 -4.82 -9.10 -8.62
N PRO A 37 -4.73 -9.18 -9.96
CA PRO A 37 -5.11 -10.39 -10.68
C PRO A 37 -4.39 -11.64 -10.18
N GLU A 38 -3.09 -11.53 -9.89
CA GLU A 38 -2.28 -12.64 -9.34
C GLU A 38 -2.74 -13.03 -7.93
N LEU A 39 -3.01 -12.05 -7.06
CA LEU A 39 -3.54 -12.29 -5.72
C LEU A 39 -4.95 -12.92 -5.75
N ALA A 40 -5.81 -12.43 -6.64
CA ALA A 40 -7.17 -12.93 -6.81
C ALA A 40 -7.16 -14.38 -7.30
N ALA A 41 -6.31 -14.69 -8.29
CA ALA A 41 -6.09 -16.05 -8.76
C ALA A 41 -5.59 -16.97 -7.64
N PHE A 42 -4.53 -16.55 -6.93
CA PHE A 42 -3.99 -17.28 -5.77
C PHE A 42 -5.08 -17.58 -4.71
N LEU A 43 -5.91 -16.59 -4.38
CA LEU A 43 -6.98 -16.76 -3.40
C LEU A 43 -8.13 -17.63 -3.91
N ASN A 44 -8.47 -17.55 -5.19
CA ASN A 44 -9.49 -18.38 -5.82
C ASN A 44 -9.07 -19.86 -5.89
N GLU A 45 -7.77 -20.13 -5.98
CA GLU A 45 -7.17 -21.46 -6.06
C GLU A 45 -6.69 -22.00 -4.70
N SER A 46 -6.81 -21.23 -3.62
CA SER A 46 -6.27 -21.64 -2.31
C SER A 46 -7.08 -22.75 -1.65
N ASP A 47 -6.40 -23.84 -1.31
CA ASP A 47 -6.95 -24.97 -0.53
C ASP A 47 -7.39 -24.61 0.90
N GLY A 48 -7.11 -23.40 1.37
CA GLY A 48 -7.57 -22.92 2.67
C GLY A 48 -9.06 -22.56 2.71
N PHE A 49 -9.73 -22.54 1.55
CA PHE A 49 -11.15 -22.27 1.43
C PHE A 49 -11.93 -23.55 1.10
N ILE A 50 -13.09 -23.72 1.73
CA ILE A 50 -14.04 -24.81 1.43
C ILE A 50 -14.96 -24.46 0.26
N GLN A 51 -15.02 -23.18 -0.10
CA GLN A 51 -15.75 -22.64 -1.24
C GLN A 51 -14.83 -21.64 -1.94
N CYS A 52 -14.76 -21.67 -3.27
CA CYS A 52 -14.00 -20.67 -4.03
C CYS A 52 -14.53 -19.25 -3.72
N PRO A 53 -13.66 -18.29 -3.36
CA PRO A 53 -14.05 -16.89 -3.11
C PRO A 53 -14.66 -16.15 -4.31
N GLN A 54 -14.43 -16.62 -5.53
CA GLN A 54 -14.92 -16.00 -6.77
C GLN A 54 -14.53 -14.52 -6.91
N LEU A 55 -13.28 -14.19 -6.57
CA LEU A 55 -12.74 -12.84 -6.73
C LEU A 55 -12.60 -12.49 -8.21
N ASP A 56 -13.05 -11.29 -8.56
CA ASP A 56 -12.89 -10.68 -9.88
C ASP A 56 -11.48 -10.05 -10.00
N SER A 57 -10.79 -10.34 -11.11
CA SER A 57 -9.47 -9.78 -11.41
C SER A 57 -9.49 -8.26 -11.61
N GLU A 58 -10.65 -7.67 -11.83
CA GLU A 58 -10.81 -6.23 -12.03
C GLU A 58 -11.27 -5.48 -10.77
N ASP A 59 -11.68 -6.18 -9.70
CA ASP A 59 -12.17 -5.55 -8.45
C ASP A 59 -11.03 -5.19 -7.48
N TYR A 60 -10.01 -4.49 -7.98
CA TYR A 60 -8.84 -4.08 -7.20
C TYR A 60 -9.07 -2.82 -6.35
N GLY A 61 -10.23 -2.16 -6.45
CA GLY A 61 -10.48 -0.87 -5.80
C GLY A 61 -10.35 -0.89 -4.28
N ARG A 62 -10.82 -1.96 -3.60
CA ARG A 62 -10.63 -2.11 -2.14
C ARG A 62 -9.17 -2.41 -1.80
N PHE A 63 -8.51 -3.21 -2.63
CA PHE A 63 -7.10 -3.54 -2.50
C PHE A 63 -6.19 -2.32 -2.65
N LEU A 64 -6.43 -1.47 -3.66
CA LEU A 64 -5.77 -0.17 -3.82
C LEU A 64 -5.82 0.65 -2.54
N MET A 65 -7.01 0.78 -1.94
CA MET A 65 -7.18 1.57 -0.71
C MET A 65 -6.44 0.97 0.49
N ILE A 66 -6.30 -0.36 0.58
CA ILE A 66 -5.48 -1.02 1.60
C ILE A 66 -4.01 -0.65 1.42
N VAL A 67 -3.49 -0.80 0.19
CA VAL A 67 -2.09 -0.51 -0.15
C VAL A 67 -1.74 0.96 0.07
N VAL A 68 -2.58 1.88 -0.42
CA VAL A 68 -2.39 3.32 -0.22
C VAL A 68 -2.41 3.69 1.26
N ALA A 69 -3.40 3.20 2.02
CA ALA A 69 -3.53 3.52 3.43
C ALA A 69 -2.33 3.03 4.26
N ALA A 70 -1.77 1.86 3.91
CA ALA A 70 -0.58 1.33 4.54
C ALA A 70 0.66 2.18 4.21
N ASN A 71 0.91 2.44 2.92
CA ASN A 71 2.11 3.15 2.50
C ASN A 71 2.15 4.62 2.94
N ILE A 72 1.01 5.31 2.96
CA ILE A 72 0.94 6.69 3.44
C ILE A 72 1.31 6.81 4.92
N GLN A 73 1.04 5.79 5.74
CA GLN A 73 1.45 5.78 7.14
C GLN A 73 2.97 5.68 7.33
N LEU A 74 3.71 5.22 6.32
CA LEU A 74 5.16 5.08 6.38
C LEU A 74 5.87 6.39 6.06
N ILE A 75 5.29 7.26 5.22
CA ILE A 75 5.92 8.50 4.74
C ILE A 75 6.52 9.36 5.88
N PRO A 76 5.80 9.65 6.98
CA PRO A 76 6.35 10.49 8.05
C PRO A 76 7.58 9.91 8.77
N GLN A 77 7.87 8.62 8.60
CA GLN A 77 9.05 7.97 9.19
C GLN A 77 10.32 8.19 8.35
N HIS A 78 10.18 8.74 7.14
CA HIS A 78 11.28 8.85 6.18
C HIS A 78 11.64 10.27 5.77
N PHE A 79 10.77 11.24 6.05
CA PHE A 79 10.94 12.63 5.67
C PHE A 79 10.74 13.55 6.88
N ASP A 80 11.70 14.45 7.09
CA ASP A 80 11.66 15.48 8.13
C ASP A 80 11.29 16.85 7.55
N ASN A 81 11.21 17.86 8.42
CA ASN A 81 11.07 19.29 8.05
C ASN A 81 9.83 19.62 7.21
N GLY A 82 8.74 18.84 7.34
CA GLY A 82 7.46 19.11 6.67
C GLY A 82 7.38 18.64 5.22
N HIS A 83 8.44 18.02 4.67
CA HIS A 83 8.38 17.38 3.35
C HIS A 83 7.34 16.25 3.33
N ASP A 84 7.18 15.50 4.42
CA ASP A 84 6.17 14.46 4.61
C ASP A 84 4.75 14.99 4.33
N ARG A 85 4.35 16.10 4.97
CA ARG A 85 3.01 16.69 4.82
C ARG A 85 2.77 17.14 3.39
N GLN A 86 3.78 17.77 2.81
CA GLN A 86 3.76 18.27 1.43
C GLN A 86 3.67 17.15 0.40
N ILE A 87 4.36 16.03 0.61
CA ILE A 87 4.27 14.83 -0.23
C ILE A 87 2.89 14.20 -0.09
N ILE A 88 2.40 13.99 1.15
CA ILE A 88 1.09 13.38 1.41
C ILE A 88 -0.04 14.19 0.77
N GLN A 89 -0.02 15.52 0.90
CA GLN A 89 -1.03 16.39 0.29
C GLN A 89 -1.06 16.22 -1.25
N ARG A 90 0.11 16.19 -1.88
CA ARG A 90 0.22 15.99 -3.33
C ARG A 90 -0.22 14.59 -3.75
N ILE A 91 0.13 13.55 -2.99
CA ILE A 91 -0.35 12.18 -3.21
C ILE A 91 -1.89 12.14 -3.14
N PHE A 92 -2.49 12.75 -2.12
CA PHE A 92 -3.96 12.82 -1.99
C PHE A 92 -4.60 13.52 -3.17
N SER A 93 -4.09 14.68 -3.61
CA SER A 93 -4.61 15.38 -4.78
C SER A 93 -4.53 14.56 -6.06
N LYS A 94 -3.45 13.79 -6.24
CA LYS A 94 -3.22 12.96 -7.43
C LYS A 94 -4.15 11.75 -7.48
N PHE A 95 -4.25 10.99 -6.39
CA PHE A 95 -5.22 9.88 -6.32
C PHE A 95 -6.65 10.37 -6.43
N ALA A 96 -7.00 11.48 -5.77
CA ALA A 96 -8.34 12.05 -5.85
C ALA A 96 -8.71 12.41 -7.29
N ARG A 97 -7.78 13.05 -8.02
CA ARG A 97 -7.95 13.33 -9.45
C ARG A 97 -8.10 12.06 -10.29
N ALA A 98 -7.28 11.04 -10.05
CA ALA A 98 -7.34 9.77 -10.79
C ALA A 98 -8.65 9.00 -10.55
N LEU A 99 -9.23 9.14 -9.36
CA LEU A 99 -10.47 8.48 -8.95
C LEU A 99 -11.73 9.37 -9.12
N ASP A 100 -11.59 10.53 -9.75
CA ASP A 100 -12.65 11.52 -9.97
C ASP A 100 -13.44 11.90 -8.70
N ILE A 101 -12.71 12.19 -7.62
CA ILE A 101 -13.26 12.65 -6.34
C ILE A 101 -12.47 13.83 -5.79
N SER A 102 -13.01 14.52 -4.78
CA SER A 102 -12.27 15.60 -4.12
C SER A 102 -11.14 15.07 -3.23
N PRO A 103 -10.05 15.85 -3.03
CA PRO A 103 -8.96 15.49 -2.12
C PRO A 103 -9.43 15.19 -0.69
N ASP A 104 -10.43 15.91 -0.19
CA ASP A 104 -11.00 15.69 1.15
C ASP A 104 -11.74 14.36 1.25
N VAL A 105 -12.50 13.98 0.22
CA VAL A 105 -13.17 12.67 0.16
C VAL A 105 -12.14 11.55 0.13
N PHE A 106 -11.08 11.69 -0.66
CA PHE A 106 -10.00 10.70 -0.70
C PHE A 106 -9.27 10.58 0.64
N ALA A 107 -8.89 11.71 1.24
CA ALA A 107 -8.26 11.76 2.56
C ALA A 107 -9.11 11.09 3.63
N SER A 108 -10.44 11.33 3.61
CA SER A 108 -11.41 10.68 4.48
C SER A 108 -11.45 9.15 4.27
N LYS A 109 -11.47 8.68 3.02
CA LYS A 109 -11.39 7.25 2.70
C LYS A 109 -10.10 6.62 3.23
N VAL A 110 -8.94 7.23 3.00
CA VAL A 110 -7.66 6.76 3.53
C VAL A 110 -7.68 6.69 5.06
N LYS A 111 -8.20 7.72 5.73
CA LYS A 111 -8.35 7.75 7.20
C LYS A 111 -9.22 6.59 7.69
N HIS A 112 -10.34 6.32 7.04
CA HIS A 112 -11.22 5.19 7.39
C HIS A 112 -10.52 3.84 7.22
N TYR A 113 -9.80 3.62 6.12
CA TYR A 113 -9.04 2.37 5.92
C TYR A 113 -7.93 2.19 6.98
N ARG A 114 -7.21 3.26 7.34
CA ARG A 114 -6.19 3.19 8.41
C ARG A 114 -6.80 2.84 9.77
N SER A 115 -7.90 3.50 10.14
CA SER A 115 -8.60 3.22 11.40
C SER A 115 -9.12 1.78 11.43
N PHE A 116 -9.73 1.34 10.33
CA PHE A 116 -10.22 -0.03 10.17
C PHE A 116 -9.10 -1.06 10.31
N MET A 117 -7.98 -0.88 9.58
CA MET A 117 -6.82 -1.76 9.67
C MET A 117 -6.27 -1.83 11.09
N LYS A 118 -6.17 -0.69 11.80
CA LYS A 118 -5.73 -0.65 13.19
C LYS A 118 -6.65 -1.44 14.13
N GLN A 119 -7.97 -1.38 13.90
CA GLN A 119 -8.96 -2.07 14.71
C GLN A 119 -8.87 -3.59 14.53
N ILE A 120 -8.89 -4.07 13.28
CA ILE A 120 -8.87 -5.51 13.00
C ILE A 120 -7.50 -6.15 13.27
N ASN A 121 -6.43 -5.36 13.36
CA ASN A 121 -5.09 -5.89 13.59
C ASN A 121 -4.77 -6.19 15.06
N GLN A 122 -5.62 -5.78 16.02
CA GLN A 122 -5.35 -6.03 17.43
C GLN A 122 -5.19 -7.55 17.72
N PRO A 123 -4.27 -7.95 18.62
CA PRO A 123 -3.30 -7.12 19.36
C PRO A 123 -2.00 -6.82 18.58
N SER A 124 -1.87 -7.31 17.34
CA SER A 124 -0.70 -7.07 16.50
C SER A 124 -0.56 -5.58 16.12
N LYS A 125 0.69 -5.16 15.94
CA LYS A 125 1.07 -3.85 15.38
C LYS A 125 1.74 -3.97 14.01
N ASN A 126 1.92 -5.19 13.51
CA ASN A 126 2.57 -5.43 12.22
C ASN A 126 1.68 -4.94 11.07
N LEU A 127 2.21 -4.06 10.22
CA LEU A 127 1.46 -3.43 9.13
C LEU A 127 1.03 -4.43 8.06
N VAL A 128 1.91 -5.37 7.69
CA VAL A 128 1.61 -6.41 6.69
C VAL A 128 0.50 -7.33 7.20
N THR A 129 0.52 -7.70 8.49
CA THR A 129 -0.61 -8.42 9.13
C THR A 129 -1.90 -7.62 9.03
N ALA A 130 -1.84 -6.29 9.22
CA ALA A 130 -3.02 -5.43 9.12
C ALA A 130 -3.59 -5.43 7.68
N MET A 131 -2.73 -5.31 6.67
CA MET A 131 -3.12 -5.36 5.26
C MET A 131 -3.71 -6.72 4.89
N THR A 132 -3.05 -7.80 5.32
CA THR A 132 -3.50 -9.20 5.10
C THR A 132 -4.90 -9.40 5.67
N ARG A 133 -5.12 -9.01 6.93
CA ARG A 133 -6.45 -9.07 7.55
C ARG A 133 -7.44 -8.19 6.79
N ALA A 134 -7.05 -6.99 6.36
CA ALA A 134 -7.94 -6.12 5.62
C ALA A 134 -8.45 -6.75 4.32
N VAL A 135 -7.61 -7.49 3.59
CA VAL A 135 -8.05 -8.25 2.40
C VAL A 135 -9.12 -9.27 2.79
N PHE A 136 -8.88 -10.10 3.81
CA PHE A 136 -9.86 -11.08 4.30
C PHE A 136 -11.21 -10.46 4.66
N TYR A 137 -11.20 -9.32 5.35
CA TYR A 137 -12.45 -8.66 5.74
C TYR A 137 -13.14 -7.94 4.58
N LYS A 138 -12.39 -7.22 3.74
CA LYS A 138 -12.96 -6.37 2.67
C LYS A 138 -13.49 -7.17 1.49
N TYR A 139 -12.95 -8.36 1.28
CA TYR A 139 -13.39 -9.30 0.25
C TYR A 139 -14.16 -10.50 0.82
N HIS A 140 -14.55 -10.44 2.09
CA HIS A 140 -15.39 -11.45 2.76
C HIS A 140 -14.84 -12.89 2.71
N LEU A 141 -13.52 -13.05 2.57
CA LEU A 141 -12.86 -14.35 2.43
C LEU A 141 -13.10 -15.28 3.62
N ASN A 142 -13.34 -14.72 4.81
CA ASN A 142 -13.64 -15.53 5.99
C ASN A 142 -14.92 -16.37 5.83
N GLN A 143 -15.84 -15.97 4.95
CA GLN A 143 -17.08 -16.71 4.67
C GLN A 143 -16.86 -17.98 3.85
N CYS A 144 -15.74 -18.04 3.13
CA CYS A 144 -15.35 -19.15 2.27
C CYS A 144 -14.58 -20.25 3.01
N GLN A 145 -14.32 -20.07 4.32
CA GLN A 145 -13.51 -20.97 5.12
C GLN A 145 -14.34 -21.98 5.90
N ALA A 146 -13.67 -23.00 6.44
CA ALA A 146 -14.29 -23.95 7.36
C ALA A 146 -14.98 -23.25 8.55
N PRO A 147 -16.08 -23.80 9.10
CA PRO A 147 -16.89 -23.15 10.14
C PRO A 147 -16.08 -22.59 11.31
N PHE A 148 -15.08 -23.35 11.79
CA PHE A 148 -14.18 -22.91 12.86
C PHE A 148 -13.55 -21.54 12.60
N PHE A 149 -12.97 -21.31 11.42
CA PHE A 149 -12.33 -20.04 11.07
C PHE A 149 -13.34 -18.94 10.76
N ARG A 150 -14.43 -19.30 10.08
CA ARG A 150 -15.52 -18.38 9.73
C ARG A 150 -16.19 -17.79 10.97
N ASP A 151 -16.52 -18.62 11.95
CA ASP A 151 -17.24 -18.22 13.17
C ASP A 151 -16.39 -17.31 14.06
N MET A 152 -15.06 -17.51 14.05
CA MET A 152 -14.09 -16.61 14.69
C MET A 152 -13.78 -15.36 13.87
N ASN A 153 -14.27 -15.28 12.63
CA ASN A 153 -13.93 -14.24 11.66
C ASN A 153 -12.41 -14.06 11.51
N ALA A 154 -11.68 -15.18 11.50
CA ALA A 154 -10.23 -15.24 11.45
C ALA A 154 -9.76 -16.03 10.23
N PRO A 155 -8.65 -15.64 9.59
CA PRO A 155 -8.11 -16.36 8.44
C PRO A 155 -7.49 -17.70 8.86
N ASN A 156 -7.56 -18.68 7.97
CA ASN A 156 -6.81 -19.94 8.06
C ASN A 156 -5.31 -19.60 8.12
N PRO A 157 -4.54 -20.17 9.08
CA PRO A 157 -3.14 -19.81 9.27
C PRO A 157 -2.24 -20.01 8.06
N ASN A 158 -2.49 -21.02 7.22
CA ASN A 158 -1.65 -21.30 6.05
C ASN A 158 -1.88 -20.26 4.95
N THR A 159 -3.15 -20.06 4.54
CA THR A 159 -3.52 -19.03 3.57
C THR A 159 -3.16 -17.63 4.07
N GLN A 160 -3.31 -17.37 5.37
CA GLN A 160 -2.90 -16.10 5.96
C GLN A 160 -1.39 -15.86 5.81
N ARG A 161 -0.58 -16.88 6.06
CA ARG A 161 0.88 -16.79 5.96
C ARG A 161 1.30 -16.52 4.52
N GLU A 162 0.78 -17.28 3.57
CA GLU A 162 1.09 -17.14 2.14
C GLU A 162 0.64 -15.78 1.61
N LEU A 163 -0.59 -15.36 1.91
CA LEU A 163 -1.04 -14.02 1.54
C LEU A 163 -0.15 -12.94 2.18
N ARG A 164 0.21 -13.09 3.45
CA ARG A 164 1.07 -12.12 4.13
C ARG A 164 2.43 -11.99 3.46
N ASP A 165 2.99 -13.07 2.94
CA ASP A 165 4.27 -13.04 2.23
C ASP A 165 4.12 -12.28 0.91
N LEU A 166 3.03 -12.49 0.16
CA LEU A 166 2.71 -11.70 -1.05
C LEU A 166 2.47 -10.21 -0.73
N MET A 167 1.76 -9.92 0.36
CA MET A 167 1.42 -8.55 0.77
C MET A 167 2.66 -7.68 1.06
N GLN A 168 3.81 -8.27 1.40
CA GLN A 168 5.04 -7.52 1.69
C GLN A 168 5.53 -6.76 0.46
N HIS A 169 5.31 -7.30 -0.74
CA HIS A 169 5.76 -6.71 -2.00
C HIS A 169 5.01 -5.43 -2.39
N PHE A 170 3.89 -5.13 -1.72
CA PHE A 170 3.12 -3.91 -1.94
C PHE A 170 3.52 -2.76 -1.01
N LEU A 171 4.49 -2.96 -0.12
CA LEU A 171 5.04 -1.88 0.71
C LEU A 171 6.18 -1.16 -0.02
N TRP A 172 6.14 0.17 0.07
CA TRP A 172 7.14 1.05 -0.53
C TRP A 172 8.48 0.91 0.20
N ASP A 173 9.54 0.61 -0.55
CA ASP A 173 10.91 0.57 -0.02
C ASP A 173 11.52 1.98 0.04
N TRP A 174 11.12 2.74 1.06
CA TRP A 174 11.69 4.06 1.32
C TRP A 174 13.19 4.04 1.62
N PRO A 175 13.75 3.04 2.33
CA PRO A 175 15.20 2.87 2.42
C PRO A 175 15.88 2.83 1.06
N ALA A 176 15.45 1.97 0.13
CA ALA A 176 16.00 1.87 -1.22
C ALA A 176 15.79 3.16 -2.01
N PHE A 177 14.61 3.78 -1.92
CA PHE A 177 14.36 5.09 -2.53
C PHE A 177 15.38 6.13 -2.07
N LYS A 178 15.67 6.18 -0.76
CA LYS A 178 16.60 7.15 -0.18
C LYS A 178 18.07 6.85 -0.47
N THR A 179 18.45 5.66 -0.96
CA THR A 179 19.84 5.43 -1.43
C THR A 179 20.09 6.18 -2.74
N THR A 180 19.07 6.26 -3.60
CA THR A 180 19.15 6.83 -4.95
C THR A 180 18.78 8.31 -4.98
N TYR A 181 17.78 8.71 -4.18
CA TYR A 181 17.18 10.04 -4.26
C TYR A 181 17.31 10.84 -2.97
N ARG A 182 17.37 12.17 -3.12
CA ARG A 182 17.20 13.14 -2.03
C ARG A 182 16.06 14.09 -2.37
N VAL A 183 15.14 14.27 -1.44
CA VAL A 183 14.04 15.23 -1.61
C VAL A 183 14.54 16.65 -1.35
N VAL A 184 14.14 17.56 -2.23
CA VAL A 184 14.41 18.99 -2.15
C VAL A 184 13.10 19.75 -2.26
N GLN A 185 13.04 20.91 -1.60
CA GLN A 185 11.83 21.73 -1.65
C GLN A 185 11.59 22.23 -3.08
N SER A 186 10.38 22.05 -3.56
CA SER A 186 9.90 22.68 -4.80
C SER A 186 10.10 24.19 -4.68
N LYS A 187 10.76 24.81 -5.67
CA LYS A 187 10.72 26.27 -5.79
C LYS A 187 9.30 26.62 -6.24
N ASN A 188 8.60 27.41 -5.43
CA ASN A 188 7.32 28.01 -5.81
C ASN A 188 7.45 28.84 -7.08
#